data_AF-A0A8S9BPX4-F1
#
_entry.id   AF-A0A8S9BPX4-F1
#
_cell.length_a   1.000
_cell.length_b   1.000
_cell.length_c   1.000
_cell.angle_alpha   90.00
_cell.angle_beta   90.00
_cell.angle_gamma   90.00
#
_symmetry.space_group_name_H-M   'P 1'
#
loop_
_entity.id
_entity.type
_entity.pdbx_description
1 polymer ?
#
loop_
_entity_poly.entity_id
_entity_poly.type
_entity_poly.pdbx_seq_one_letter_code
_entity_poly.pdbx_strand_id
1 'polypeptide(L)'
;MGELVDYLESLKADDGSPDLDARKAELVALTRRLNLSEIQEVRLRLNAVKIPNDLCTKLPFELVQSIAKHLSLEDIFRAHAVCHSWMNHFEGPKASAEFIKWHFPLMWERDFQGITDKELESDKMRPYLVLLYQTKKQILRKRGQYHSMAMYPELRWLAPYIFRYQNGRIAYSTRESRMVSVMDLRSGTETTYVDENRQILRPWHLTDSLILALVDRKTLLVAWHLDQPHQQATIRLSSQPSFVTALHDQVGIVTISDEILIWKFGGLLRSVDVNKERLRHHIVGLSDEHSLRLEAVSFHPFKQDNLYVTFAVLAKAILDGDQNDIVGFGVIELVHGELNSIHQPDDPFIVPRSTRLQTSLRTIHLHDGNLGIYFVDPLESTPYLRHSPEDQEMGRGALRLFSHTTFNILTKKFSVNAFKLPPWAGMIGNRQDSAPQIFPASFWRDQMLVPVYGKGGGSEFRPLGATNYLLASFDKLESRSIPLTRDVEVPWYGNKAVCPRDAPIVSKNDKDRILMPRDEHSCQTALAYCWIGGAQNFPQMERLGIEIQVNPSMPMFLTGRPLGLWSVQCDDDFVVLFTIHGFVVWCFDESVSLLGNNPDGSRA
;
A
#
# COMPACT_ATOMS: atom_id res chain seq x y z
N MET A 1 -42.78 13.62 26.97
CA MET A 1 -41.63 14.31 26.32
C MET A 1 -40.77 15.07 27.32
N GLY A 2 -41.32 15.72 28.35
CA GLY A 2 -40.51 16.37 29.41
C GLY A 2 -39.49 15.43 30.07
N GLU A 3 -39.93 14.25 30.53
CA GLU A 3 -39.04 13.29 31.23
C GLU A 3 -37.82 12.82 30.43
N LEU A 4 -37.93 12.67 29.11
CA LEU A 4 -36.79 12.27 28.26
C LEU A 4 -35.82 13.44 28.05
N VAL A 5 -36.35 14.66 27.88
CA VAL A 5 -35.52 15.86 27.73
C VAL A 5 -34.76 16.11 29.04
N ASP A 6 -35.45 16.05 30.17
CA ASP A 6 -34.86 16.22 31.50
C ASP A 6 -33.81 15.14 31.79
N TYR A 7 -34.08 13.90 31.38
CA TYR A 7 -33.12 12.80 31.51
C TYR A 7 -31.87 13.01 30.63
N LEU A 8 -32.03 13.37 29.35
CA LEU A 8 -30.89 13.67 28.49
C LEU A 8 -30.12 14.90 28.97
N GLU A 9 -30.80 15.91 29.50
CA GLU A 9 -30.18 17.10 30.09
C GLU A 9 -29.39 16.79 31.37
N SER A 10 -29.79 15.76 32.11
CA SER A 10 -29.08 15.27 33.29
C SER A 10 -27.76 14.56 32.96
N LEU A 11 -27.60 14.05 31.72
CA LEU A 11 -26.36 13.46 31.24
C LEU A 11 -25.34 14.57 30.93
N LYS A 12 -24.45 14.79 31.88
CA LYS A 12 -23.39 15.81 31.86
C LYS A 12 -22.03 15.18 32.16
N ALA A 13 -20.99 15.68 31.52
CA ALA A 13 -19.61 15.35 31.84
C ALA A 13 -19.20 16.01 33.17
N ASP A 14 -18.03 15.63 33.69
CA ASP A 14 -17.50 16.13 34.97
C ASP A 14 -17.34 17.66 35.01
N ASP A 15 -17.18 18.30 33.85
CA ASP A 15 -17.09 19.76 33.69
C ASP A 15 -18.47 20.46 33.62
N GLY A 16 -19.56 19.71 33.71
CA GLY A 16 -20.93 20.20 33.64
C GLY A 16 -21.45 20.45 32.21
N SER A 17 -20.64 20.21 31.18
CA SER A 17 -21.08 20.23 29.78
C SER A 17 -21.91 18.98 29.43
N PRO A 18 -22.69 18.99 28.32
CA PRO A 18 -23.41 17.81 27.86
C PRO A 18 -22.48 16.61 27.61
N ASP A 19 -22.77 15.46 28.23
CA ASP A 19 -22.09 14.22 27.88
C ASP A 19 -22.68 13.68 26.56
N LEU A 20 -22.02 14.03 25.45
CA LEU A 20 -22.50 13.69 24.12
C LEU A 20 -22.52 12.18 23.86
N ASP A 21 -21.57 11.43 24.42
CA ASP A 21 -21.47 9.99 24.21
C ASP A 21 -22.53 9.24 25.02
N ALA A 22 -22.75 9.61 26.29
CA ALA A 22 -23.83 9.05 27.09
C ALA A 22 -25.21 9.35 26.47
N ARG A 23 -25.43 10.61 26.04
CA ARG A 23 -26.67 11.00 25.35
C ARG A 23 -26.88 10.21 24.06
N LYS A 24 -25.83 10.03 23.26
CA LYS A 24 -25.89 9.23 22.03
C LYS A 24 -26.20 7.77 22.33
N ALA A 25 -25.59 7.18 23.36
CA ALA A 25 -25.85 5.81 23.77
C ALA A 25 -27.33 5.61 24.17
N GLU A 26 -27.89 6.53 24.96
CA GLU A 26 -29.30 6.50 25.37
C GLU A 26 -30.26 6.70 24.19
N LEU A 27 -29.97 7.64 23.28
CA LEU A 27 -30.75 7.82 22.05
C LEU A 27 -30.72 6.57 21.17
N VAL A 28 -29.56 5.91 21.04
CA VAL A 28 -29.44 4.63 20.32
C VAL A 28 -30.24 3.52 21.03
N ALA A 29 -30.19 3.45 22.36
CA ALA A 29 -31.01 2.51 23.13
C ALA A 29 -32.51 2.75 22.92
N LEU A 30 -32.94 4.02 22.90
CA LEU A 30 -34.32 4.42 22.62
C LEU A 30 -34.76 3.97 21.23
N THR A 31 -33.95 4.21 20.19
CA THR A 31 -34.33 3.81 18.81
C THR A 31 -34.59 2.31 18.66
N ARG A 32 -33.94 1.45 19.46
CA ARG A 32 -34.17 0.00 19.46
C ARG A 32 -35.48 -0.41 20.14
N ARG A 33 -36.07 0.47 20.96
CA ARG A 33 -37.32 0.24 21.71
C ARG A 33 -38.56 0.80 21.00
N LEU A 34 -38.38 1.68 20.03
CA LEU A 34 -39.49 2.25 19.27
C LEU A 34 -40.11 1.20 18.34
N ASN A 35 -41.43 1.17 18.27
CA ASN A 35 -42.15 0.40 17.27
C ASN A 35 -42.19 1.15 15.91
N LEU A 36 -42.65 0.48 14.85
CA LEU A 36 -42.63 1.05 13.50
C LEU A 36 -43.42 2.38 13.37
N SER A 37 -44.55 2.50 14.07
CA SER A 37 -45.38 3.72 14.05
C SER A 37 -44.68 4.88 14.75
N GLU A 38 -44.03 4.62 15.89
CA GLU A 38 -43.26 5.61 16.63
C GLU A 38 -42.02 6.05 15.85
N ILE A 39 -41.34 5.12 15.17
CA ILE A 39 -40.23 5.44 14.27
C ILE A 39 -40.70 6.37 13.15
N GLN A 40 -41.86 6.11 12.55
CA GLN A 40 -42.43 6.98 11.51
C GLN A 40 -42.75 8.37 12.05
N GLU A 41 -43.36 8.47 13.24
CA GLU A 41 -43.69 9.76 13.85
C GLU A 41 -42.44 10.56 14.25
N VAL A 42 -41.44 9.92 14.87
CA VAL A 42 -40.15 10.55 15.19
C VAL A 42 -39.46 11.04 13.93
N ARG A 43 -39.47 10.25 12.85
CA ARG A 43 -38.90 10.65 11.56
C ARG A 43 -39.63 11.86 10.96
N LEU A 44 -40.96 11.90 11.02
CA LEU A 44 -41.75 13.04 10.55
C LEU A 44 -41.41 14.32 11.34
N ARG A 45 -41.30 14.22 12.67
CA ARG A 45 -40.97 15.36 13.54
C ARG A 45 -39.53 15.84 13.34
N LEU A 46 -38.56 14.94 13.29
CA LEU A 46 -37.15 15.29 13.04
C LEU A 46 -36.96 15.91 11.66
N ASN A 47 -37.65 15.40 10.63
CA ASN A 47 -37.63 16.00 9.29
C ASN A 47 -38.26 17.40 9.26
N ALA A 48 -39.18 17.72 10.18
CA ALA A 48 -39.79 19.04 10.30
C ALA A 48 -38.90 20.05 11.05
N VAL A 49 -37.88 19.59 11.79
CA VAL A 49 -36.90 20.47 12.43
C VAL A 49 -36.02 21.09 11.35
N LYS A 50 -36.27 22.37 11.03
CA LYS A 50 -35.35 23.15 10.20
C LYS A 50 -34.09 23.41 11.02
N ILE A 51 -32.96 22.82 10.64
CA ILE A 51 -31.66 23.16 11.21
C ILE A 51 -31.37 24.62 10.81
N PRO A 52 -31.43 25.59 11.74
CA PRO A 52 -31.13 26.98 11.41
C PRO A 52 -29.64 27.05 11.02
N ASN A 53 -29.34 27.72 9.91
CA ASN A 53 -27.98 27.92 9.39
C ASN A 53 -27.27 26.68 8.83
N ASP A 54 -27.99 25.87 8.06
CA ASP A 54 -27.34 24.94 7.15
C ASP A 54 -26.55 25.70 6.07
N LEU A 55 -25.24 25.89 6.31
CA LEU A 55 -24.33 26.63 5.45
C LEU A 55 -24.26 26.00 4.05
N CYS A 56 -24.12 24.67 3.97
CA CYS A 56 -23.94 23.96 2.70
C CYS A 56 -25.13 24.11 1.76
N THR A 57 -26.35 24.24 2.29
CA THR A 57 -27.55 24.44 1.46
C THR A 57 -27.74 25.87 0.95
N LYS A 58 -27.01 26.83 1.53
CA LYS A 58 -27.05 28.24 1.13
C LYS A 58 -25.85 28.64 0.27
N LEU A 59 -24.77 27.88 0.32
CA LEU A 59 -23.57 28.14 -0.47
C LEU A 59 -23.79 27.74 -1.94
N PRO A 60 -23.28 28.53 -2.89
CA PRO A 60 -23.11 28.09 -4.26
C PRO A 60 -22.36 26.76 -4.32
N PHE A 61 -22.74 25.94 -5.31
CA PHE A 61 -22.19 24.60 -5.49
C PHE A 61 -20.66 24.61 -5.57
N GLU A 62 -20.07 25.63 -6.19
CA GLU A 62 -18.62 25.79 -6.34
C GLU A 62 -17.91 25.93 -4.98
N LEU A 63 -18.55 26.58 -4.00
CA LEU A 63 -18.01 26.70 -2.65
C LEU A 63 -18.13 25.38 -1.87
N VAL A 64 -19.26 24.68 -2.03
CA VAL A 64 -19.43 23.33 -1.46
C VAL A 64 -18.37 22.38 -2.03
N GLN A 65 -18.10 22.44 -3.33
CA GLN A 65 -17.03 21.70 -3.98
C GLN A 65 -15.65 22.09 -3.41
N SER A 66 -15.38 23.38 -3.23
CA SER A 66 -14.12 23.84 -2.65
C SER A 66 -13.92 23.32 -1.22
N ILE A 67 -14.98 23.28 -0.41
CA ILE A 67 -14.94 22.71 0.95
C ILE A 67 -14.70 21.19 0.86
N ALA A 68 -15.43 20.51 -0.02
CA ALA A 68 -15.36 19.06 -0.18
C ALA A 68 -13.97 18.57 -0.60
N LYS A 69 -13.17 19.36 -1.33
CA LYS A 69 -11.75 19.04 -1.63
C LYS A 69 -10.88 18.84 -0.40
N HIS A 70 -11.28 19.40 0.74
CA HIS A 70 -10.57 19.30 2.01
C HIS A 70 -11.17 18.24 2.94
N LEU A 71 -12.28 17.60 2.55
CA LEU A 71 -12.90 16.54 3.31
C LEU A 71 -12.25 15.19 2.98
N SER A 72 -12.16 14.32 3.99
CA SER A 72 -11.83 12.92 3.72
C SER A 72 -13.02 12.24 3.05
N LEU A 73 -12.77 11.12 2.35
CA LEU A 73 -13.85 10.30 1.79
C LEU A 73 -14.86 9.84 2.84
N GLU A 74 -14.41 9.59 4.07
CA GLU A 74 -15.31 9.22 5.16
C GLU A 74 -16.19 10.40 5.58
N ASP A 75 -15.65 11.61 5.61
CA ASP A 75 -16.42 12.82 5.91
C ASP A 75 -17.40 13.15 4.80
N ILE A 76 -17.04 12.94 3.53
CA ILE A 76 -17.97 13.02 2.40
C ILE A 76 -19.10 12.00 2.59
N PHE A 77 -18.79 10.74 2.91
CA PHE A 77 -19.83 9.74 3.17
C PHE A 77 -20.75 10.11 4.35
N ARG A 78 -20.18 10.65 5.43
CA ARG A 78 -20.95 11.15 6.59
C ARG A 78 -21.80 12.37 6.23
N ALA A 79 -21.31 13.25 5.36
CA ALA A 79 -22.01 14.43 4.88
C ALA A 79 -23.36 14.07 4.24
N HIS A 80 -23.44 12.92 3.56
CA HIS A 80 -24.69 12.43 2.97
C HIS A 80 -25.75 12.08 4.03
N ALA A 81 -25.31 11.67 5.22
CA ALA A 81 -26.20 11.27 6.31
C ALA A 81 -26.71 12.46 7.16
N VAL A 82 -26.24 13.68 6.89
CA VAL A 82 -26.61 14.88 7.69
C VAL A 82 -28.07 15.25 7.48
N CYS A 83 -28.48 15.51 6.24
CA CYS A 83 -29.86 15.80 5.88
C CYS A 83 -30.09 15.54 4.37
N HIS A 84 -31.36 15.48 3.95
CA HIS A 84 -31.70 15.27 2.53
C HIS A 84 -31.14 16.35 1.60
N SER A 85 -30.96 17.58 2.08
CA SER A 85 -30.44 18.65 1.24
C SER A 85 -28.92 18.52 1.03
N TRP A 86 -28.17 18.10 2.04
CA TRP A 86 -26.75 17.75 1.89
C TRP A 86 -26.61 16.54 0.97
N MET A 87 -27.39 15.49 1.22
CA MET A 87 -27.47 14.33 0.35
C MET A 87 -27.63 14.76 -1.12
N ASN A 88 -28.63 15.59 -1.45
CA ASN A 88 -28.81 16.07 -2.83
C ASN A 88 -27.61 16.88 -3.39
N HIS A 89 -26.90 17.65 -2.55
CA HIS A 89 -25.73 18.42 -3.00
C HIS A 89 -24.50 17.53 -3.26
N PHE A 90 -24.28 16.52 -2.43
CA PHE A 90 -23.12 15.63 -2.55
C PHE A 90 -23.38 14.43 -3.49
N GLU A 91 -24.64 14.03 -3.68
CA GLU A 91 -25.04 12.90 -4.55
C GLU A 91 -25.33 13.30 -5.99
N GLY A 92 -25.40 14.61 -6.30
CA GLY A 92 -25.60 15.07 -7.66
C GLY A 92 -24.56 14.49 -8.62
N PRO A 93 -24.94 14.06 -9.85
CA PRO A 93 -24.01 13.42 -10.79
C PRO A 93 -22.72 14.21 -11.03
N LYS A 94 -22.84 15.55 -11.14
CA LYS A 94 -21.71 16.48 -11.27
C LYS A 94 -20.82 16.53 -10.03
N ALA A 95 -21.41 16.52 -8.84
CA ALA A 95 -20.67 16.50 -7.57
C ALA A 95 -19.90 15.19 -7.42
N SER A 96 -20.59 14.07 -7.63
CA SER A 96 -20.02 12.74 -7.54
C SER A 96 -18.89 12.52 -8.56
N ALA A 97 -19.06 12.97 -9.80
CA ALA A 97 -18.00 12.98 -10.82
C ALA A 97 -16.75 13.74 -10.36
N GLU A 98 -16.91 14.95 -9.80
CA GLU A 98 -15.79 15.73 -9.29
C GLU A 98 -15.14 15.08 -8.05
N PHE A 99 -15.91 14.45 -7.17
CA PHE A 99 -15.35 13.68 -6.06
C PHE A 99 -14.58 12.45 -6.54
N ILE A 100 -15.07 11.75 -7.56
CA ILE A 100 -14.34 10.67 -8.23
C ILE A 100 -13.04 11.20 -8.82
N LYS A 101 -13.07 12.35 -9.49
CA LYS A 101 -11.88 13.00 -10.04
C LYS A 101 -10.82 13.33 -8.97
N TRP A 102 -11.23 13.76 -7.79
CA TRP A 102 -10.27 14.14 -6.74
C TRP A 102 -9.72 12.93 -5.99
N HIS A 103 -10.55 11.94 -5.67
CA HIS A 103 -10.16 10.82 -4.81
C HIS A 103 -9.83 9.53 -5.56
N PHE A 104 -10.32 9.36 -6.79
CA PHE A 104 -10.13 8.20 -7.65
C PHE A 104 -9.72 8.63 -9.07
N PRO A 105 -8.61 9.39 -9.22
CA PRO A 105 -8.28 10.07 -10.47
C PRO A 105 -8.04 9.10 -11.66
N LEU A 106 -7.53 7.89 -11.42
CA LEU A 106 -7.45 6.86 -12.48
C LEU A 106 -8.81 6.38 -12.96
N MET A 107 -9.75 6.20 -12.04
CA MET A 107 -11.12 5.84 -12.39
C MET A 107 -11.80 6.97 -13.18
N TRP A 108 -11.57 8.21 -12.76
CA TRP A 108 -12.03 9.38 -13.50
C TRP A 108 -11.49 9.39 -14.93
N GLU A 109 -10.19 9.26 -15.12
CA GLU A 109 -9.58 9.25 -16.45
C GLU A 109 -10.12 8.11 -17.33
N ARG A 110 -10.26 6.91 -16.76
CA ARG A 110 -10.75 5.73 -17.48
C ARG A 110 -12.22 5.85 -17.88
N ASP A 111 -13.08 6.20 -16.92
CA ASP A 111 -14.52 6.01 -17.04
C ASP A 111 -15.29 7.31 -17.26
N PHE A 112 -14.73 8.47 -16.90
CA PHE A 112 -15.48 9.72 -16.81
C PHE A 112 -14.91 10.91 -17.59
N GLN A 113 -13.60 10.96 -17.88
CA GLN A 113 -12.97 12.13 -18.53
C GLN A 113 -13.53 12.44 -19.92
N GLY A 114 -14.00 11.42 -20.65
CA GLY A 114 -14.60 11.57 -21.98
C GLY A 114 -16.11 11.82 -21.98
N ILE A 115 -16.77 11.84 -20.81
CA ILE A 115 -18.22 11.97 -20.70
C ILE A 115 -18.63 13.44 -20.85
N THR A 116 -19.66 13.69 -21.65
CA THR A 116 -20.26 15.03 -21.78
C THR A 116 -21.17 15.38 -20.61
N ASP A 117 -21.32 16.67 -20.30
CA ASP A 117 -22.23 17.13 -19.22
C ASP A 117 -23.65 16.56 -19.36
N LYS A 118 -24.16 16.44 -20.60
CA LYS A 118 -25.49 15.87 -20.88
C LYS A 118 -25.59 14.38 -20.54
N GLU A 119 -24.53 13.62 -20.82
CA GLU A 119 -24.48 12.19 -20.48
C GLU A 119 -24.38 12.00 -18.97
N LEU A 120 -23.63 12.88 -18.29
CA LEU A 120 -23.53 12.90 -16.85
C LEU A 120 -24.87 13.25 -16.18
N GLU A 121 -25.57 14.27 -16.70
CA GLU A 121 -26.92 14.67 -16.26
C GLU A 121 -27.96 13.57 -16.51
N SER A 122 -27.79 12.75 -17.55
CA SER A 122 -28.67 11.61 -17.82
C SER A 122 -28.55 10.47 -16.80
N ASP A 123 -27.58 10.55 -15.87
CA ASP A 123 -27.28 9.60 -14.79
C ASP A 123 -27.15 8.12 -15.24
N LYS A 124 -26.93 7.87 -16.54
CA LYS A 124 -26.78 6.52 -17.08
C LYS A 124 -25.60 5.77 -16.45
N MET A 125 -24.55 6.49 -16.10
CA MET A 125 -23.33 5.96 -15.48
C MET A 125 -23.44 5.82 -13.95
N ARG A 126 -24.47 6.42 -13.33
CA ARG A 126 -24.69 6.47 -11.88
C ARG A 126 -23.40 6.79 -11.10
N PRO A 127 -22.75 7.95 -11.36
CA PRO A 127 -21.46 8.30 -10.74
C PRO A 127 -21.52 8.21 -9.21
N TYR A 128 -22.64 8.59 -8.61
CA TYR A 128 -22.88 8.46 -7.18
C TYR A 128 -22.74 7.02 -6.66
N LEU A 129 -23.32 6.02 -7.33
CA LEU A 129 -23.20 4.62 -6.90
C LEU A 129 -21.76 4.12 -7.02
N VAL A 130 -21.06 4.54 -8.07
CA VAL A 130 -19.64 4.24 -8.26
C VAL A 130 -18.83 4.84 -7.11
N LEU A 131 -19.03 6.13 -6.81
CA LEU A 131 -18.38 6.82 -5.70
C LEU A 131 -18.63 6.13 -4.36
N LEU A 132 -19.89 5.82 -4.04
CA LEU A 132 -20.25 5.13 -2.80
C LEU A 132 -19.57 3.77 -2.69
N TYR A 133 -19.61 2.97 -3.76
CA TYR A 133 -19.01 1.64 -3.77
C TYR A 133 -17.51 1.70 -3.54
N GLN A 134 -16.81 2.60 -4.24
CA GLN A 134 -15.36 2.77 -4.10
C GLN A 134 -14.97 3.37 -2.75
N THR A 135 -15.78 4.28 -2.22
CA THR A 135 -15.60 4.88 -0.90
C THR A 135 -15.75 3.83 0.19
N LYS A 136 -16.80 3.00 0.12
CA LYS A 136 -16.97 1.85 1.03
C LYS A 136 -15.76 0.93 0.95
N LYS A 137 -15.32 0.51 -0.24
CA LYS A 137 -14.12 -0.33 -0.42
C LYS A 137 -12.88 0.30 0.22
N GLN A 138 -12.64 1.59 -0.02
CA GLN A 138 -11.50 2.30 0.56
C GLN A 138 -11.55 2.39 2.09
N ILE A 139 -12.73 2.67 2.67
CA ILE A 139 -12.90 2.75 4.13
C ILE A 139 -12.64 1.38 4.77
N LEU A 140 -13.19 0.30 4.19
CA LEU A 140 -12.95 -1.07 4.68
C LEU A 140 -11.45 -1.40 4.68
N ARG A 141 -10.77 -1.13 3.55
CA ARG A 141 -9.31 -1.32 3.38
C ARG A 141 -8.51 -0.53 4.41
N LYS A 142 -8.77 0.78 4.53
CA LYS A 142 -8.10 1.67 5.49
C LYS A 142 -8.30 1.25 6.95
N ARG A 143 -9.38 0.52 7.23
CA ARG A 143 -9.66 -0.06 8.55
C ARG A 143 -9.14 -1.48 8.73
N GLY A 144 -8.55 -2.08 7.71
CA GLY A 144 -8.09 -3.47 7.74
C GLY A 144 -9.22 -4.50 7.70
N GLN A 145 -10.44 -4.11 7.32
CA GLN A 145 -11.60 -5.00 7.29
C GLN A 145 -11.61 -5.82 6.00
N TYR A 146 -11.02 -7.01 6.06
CA TYR A 146 -11.01 -7.96 4.94
C TYR A 146 -12.30 -8.78 4.90
N HIS A 147 -12.67 -9.23 3.70
CA HIS A 147 -13.82 -10.10 3.45
C HIS A 147 -13.48 -11.57 3.70
N SER A 148 -12.36 -12.04 3.16
CA SER A 148 -11.90 -13.42 3.32
C SER A 148 -10.38 -13.46 3.51
N MET A 149 -9.88 -14.53 4.14
CA MET A 149 -8.46 -14.75 4.34
C MET A 149 -8.14 -16.22 4.09
N ALA A 150 -7.07 -16.48 3.35
CA ALA A 150 -6.55 -17.81 3.15
C ALA A 150 -5.06 -17.85 3.40
N MET A 151 -4.62 -19.01 3.88
CA MET A 151 -3.23 -19.33 4.07
C MET A 151 -2.86 -20.46 3.13
N TYR A 152 -1.73 -20.32 2.46
CA TYR A 152 -1.22 -21.30 1.52
C TYR A 152 0.05 -21.90 2.11
N PRO A 153 -0.09 -22.97 2.91
CA PRO A 153 1.05 -23.72 3.39
C PRO A 153 1.69 -24.47 2.21
N GLU A 154 2.95 -24.90 2.39
CA GLU A 154 3.65 -25.85 1.53
C GLU A 154 4.33 -25.35 0.25
N LEU A 155 5.36 -24.52 0.43
CA LEU A 155 6.45 -24.48 -0.54
C LEU A 155 7.80 -24.64 0.17
N ARG A 156 7.89 -25.65 1.07
CA ARG A 156 9.05 -25.92 1.95
C ARG A 156 10.40 -26.05 1.22
N TRP A 157 10.37 -26.25 -0.10
CA TRP A 157 11.55 -26.42 -0.95
C TRP A 157 11.88 -25.17 -1.77
N LEU A 158 11.01 -24.16 -1.77
CA LEU A 158 11.22 -22.92 -2.49
C LEU A 158 11.75 -21.89 -1.51
N ALA A 159 12.92 -21.34 -1.84
CA ALA A 159 13.38 -20.17 -1.12
C ALA A 159 12.32 -19.05 -1.29
N PRO A 160 12.00 -18.28 -0.24
CA PRO A 160 10.98 -17.22 -0.29
C PRO A 160 11.27 -16.13 -1.33
N TYR A 161 12.48 -16.12 -1.88
CA TYR A 161 12.95 -15.27 -2.97
C TYR A 161 12.26 -15.54 -4.31
N ILE A 162 11.40 -16.55 -4.34
CA ILE A 162 10.77 -17.09 -5.52
C ILE A 162 9.29 -16.68 -5.58
N PHE A 163 8.81 -15.73 -4.78
CA PHE A 163 7.43 -15.26 -4.88
C PHE A 163 7.32 -13.85 -5.43
N ARG A 164 6.37 -13.65 -6.35
CA ARG A 164 5.90 -12.33 -6.77
C ARG A 164 4.39 -12.32 -6.79
N TYR A 165 3.83 -11.20 -6.41
CA TYR A 165 2.42 -10.94 -6.45
C TYR A 165 2.15 -9.80 -7.41
N GLN A 166 1.09 -9.91 -8.20
CA GLN A 166 0.58 -8.81 -9.02
C GLN A 166 -0.90 -9.04 -9.34
N ASN A 167 -1.75 -8.05 -9.07
CA ASN A 167 -3.16 -8.00 -9.47
C ASN A 167 -3.99 -9.27 -9.13
N GLY A 168 -3.85 -9.77 -7.91
CA GLY A 168 -4.49 -11.00 -7.43
C GLY A 168 -3.92 -12.29 -8.01
N ARG A 169 -2.71 -12.26 -8.57
CA ARG A 169 -1.97 -13.46 -9.01
C ARG A 169 -0.68 -13.59 -8.24
N ILE A 170 -0.31 -14.82 -7.93
CA ILE A 170 0.95 -15.17 -7.26
C ILE A 170 1.75 -16.04 -8.20
N ALA A 171 2.93 -15.56 -8.57
CA ALA A 171 3.92 -16.32 -9.30
C ALA A 171 4.95 -16.93 -8.36
N TYR A 172 5.36 -18.16 -8.67
CA TYR A 172 6.51 -18.81 -8.06
C TYR A 172 7.23 -19.76 -9.01
N SER A 173 8.56 -19.75 -8.98
CA SER A 173 9.40 -20.74 -9.65
C SER A 173 9.55 -22.02 -8.84
N THR A 174 9.81 -23.13 -9.51
CA THR A 174 10.13 -24.39 -8.83
C THR A 174 11.61 -24.48 -8.43
N ARG A 175 12.02 -25.56 -7.75
CA ARG A 175 13.37 -25.75 -7.18
C ARG A 175 14.52 -25.55 -8.17
N GLU A 176 14.31 -25.90 -9.44
CA GLU A 176 15.34 -25.76 -10.48
C GLU A 176 15.31 -24.39 -11.19
N SER A 177 14.32 -23.55 -10.86
CA SER A 177 14.04 -22.28 -11.54
C SER A 177 13.91 -22.40 -13.06
N ARG A 178 13.53 -23.57 -13.57
CA ARG A 178 13.28 -23.80 -15.01
C ARG A 178 11.85 -23.53 -15.44
N MET A 179 10.96 -23.37 -14.47
CA MET A 179 9.54 -23.11 -14.68
C MET A 179 9.05 -22.11 -13.63
N VAL A 180 8.11 -21.27 -14.04
CA VAL A 180 7.39 -20.33 -13.18
C VAL A 180 5.91 -20.72 -13.23
N SER A 181 5.34 -21.09 -12.10
CA SER A 181 3.90 -21.24 -11.93
C SER A 181 3.27 -19.92 -11.55
N VAL A 182 2.05 -19.65 -12.01
CA VAL A 182 1.23 -18.50 -11.62
C VAL A 182 -0.14 -19.00 -11.21
N MET A 183 -0.50 -18.72 -9.96
CA MET A 183 -1.78 -19.02 -9.36
C MET A 183 -2.63 -17.75 -9.34
N ASP A 184 -3.84 -17.81 -9.88
CA ASP A 184 -4.83 -16.75 -9.76
C ASP A 184 -5.65 -16.96 -8.48
N LEU A 185 -5.67 -15.96 -7.60
CA LEU A 185 -6.34 -16.04 -6.30
C LEU A 185 -7.86 -15.97 -6.40
N ARG A 186 -8.41 -15.45 -7.50
CA ARG A 186 -9.86 -15.33 -7.70
C ARG A 186 -10.47 -16.64 -8.16
N SER A 187 -9.80 -17.32 -9.09
CA SER A 187 -10.27 -18.58 -9.66
C SER A 187 -9.64 -19.82 -9.00
N GLY A 188 -8.51 -19.66 -8.32
CA GLY A 188 -7.69 -20.78 -7.82
C GLY A 188 -6.94 -21.52 -8.93
N THR A 189 -6.99 -21.06 -10.18
CA THR A 189 -6.34 -21.75 -11.31
C THR A 189 -4.84 -21.49 -11.29
N GLU A 190 -4.05 -22.54 -11.52
CA GLU A 190 -2.59 -22.45 -11.64
C GLU A 190 -2.17 -22.75 -13.08
N THR A 191 -1.28 -21.92 -13.63
CA THR A 191 -0.70 -22.10 -14.96
C THR A 191 0.82 -22.07 -14.86
N THR A 192 1.51 -22.99 -15.54
CA THR A 192 2.98 -23.10 -15.51
C THR A 192 3.59 -22.69 -16.83
N TYR A 193 4.65 -21.88 -16.75
CA TYR A 193 5.38 -21.30 -17.87
C TYR A 193 6.79 -21.87 -17.89
N VAL A 194 7.22 -22.32 -19.06
CA VAL A 194 8.50 -23.01 -19.26
C VAL A 194 9.11 -22.48 -20.55
N ASP A 195 10.40 -22.14 -20.52
CA ASP A 195 11.15 -21.86 -21.76
C ASP A 195 11.26 -23.13 -22.61
N GLU A 196 11.15 -22.97 -23.93
CA GLU A 196 11.21 -24.08 -24.90
C GLU A 196 12.45 -24.96 -24.72
N ASN A 197 13.57 -24.36 -24.33
CA ASN A 197 14.85 -25.05 -24.09
C ASN A 197 15.05 -25.46 -22.63
N ARG A 198 14.04 -25.28 -21.77
CA ARG A 198 14.07 -25.56 -20.33
C ARG A 198 15.25 -24.90 -19.61
N GLN A 199 15.64 -23.73 -20.07
CA GLN A 199 16.70 -22.96 -19.43
C GLN A 199 16.24 -22.42 -18.07
N ILE A 200 17.21 -22.02 -17.25
CA ILE A 200 16.92 -21.44 -15.94
C ILE A 200 16.36 -20.02 -16.14
N LEU A 201 15.12 -19.82 -15.74
CA LEU A 201 14.38 -18.57 -15.75
C LEU A 201 14.77 -17.77 -14.51
N ARG A 202 15.83 -16.96 -14.58
CA ARG A 202 16.16 -16.06 -13.47
C ARG A 202 16.97 -14.82 -13.86
N PRO A 203 16.63 -13.66 -13.27
CA PRO A 203 15.41 -13.42 -12.50
C PRO A 203 14.19 -13.31 -13.42
N TRP A 204 13.01 -13.34 -12.81
CA TRP A 204 11.73 -13.18 -13.49
C TRP A 204 10.85 -12.17 -12.75
N HIS A 205 9.85 -11.65 -13.46
CA HIS A 205 8.96 -10.58 -13.03
C HIS A 205 7.53 -10.91 -13.47
N LEU A 206 6.58 -10.77 -12.56
CA LEU A 206 5.16 -10.93 -12.83
C LEU A 206 4.56 -9.52 -12.99
N THR A 207 3.76 -9.34 -14.03
CA THR A 207 3.05 -8.09 -14.35
C THR A 207 1.55 -8.38 -14.50
N ASP A 208 0.74 -7.38 -14.84
CA ASP A 208 -0.72 -7.56 -14.92
C ASP A 208 -1.16 -8.51 -16.05
N SER A 209 -0.37 -8.60 -17.12
CA SER A 209 -0.68 -9.37 -18.34
C SER A 209 0.47 -10.28 -18.79
N LEU A 210 1.70 -10.06 -18.33
CA LEU A 210 2.88 -10.79 -18.78
C LEU A 210 3.66 -11.41 -17.62
N ILE A 211 4.35 -12.51 -17.92
CA ILE A 211 5.51 -12.98 -17.15
C ILE A 211 6.75 -12.71 -17.97
N LEU A 212 7.73 -12.06 -17.35
CA LEU A 212 9.01 -11.76 -17.97
C LEU A 212 10.09 -12.57 -17.25
N ALA A 213 10.99 -13.21 -17.98
CA ALA A 213 12.12 -13.93 -17.41
C ALA A 213 13.39 -13.69 -18.22
N LEU A 214 14.51 -13.61 -17.53
CA LEU A 214 15.81 -13.57 -18.18
C LEU A 214 16.41 -14.94 -18.26
N VAL A 215 17.01 -15.17 -19.41
CA VAL A 215 17.62 -16.42 -19.82
C VAL A 215 18.99 -16.10 -20.43
N ASP A 216 19.83 -17.12 -20.66
CA ASP A 216 21.19 -17.03 -21.24
C ASP A 216 22.04 -15.79 -20.86
N ARG A 217 22.91 -15.96 -19.86
CA ARG A 217 23.83 -14.90 -19.36
C ARG A 217 23.13 -13.58 -19.01
N LYS A 218 21.81 -13.59 -18.80
CA LYS A 218 20.97 -12.44 -18.39
C LYS A 218 20.84 -11.35 -19.45
N THR A 219 20.95 -11.67 -20.74
CA THR A 219 20.74 -10.70 -21.84
C THR A 219 19.59 -11.09 -22.77
N LEU A 220 19.11 -12.33 -22.70
CA LEU A 220 17.91 -12.76 -23.43
C LEU A 220 16.70 -12.61 -22.51
N LEU A 221 15.79 -11.70 -22.85
CA LEU A 221 14.52 -11.51 -22.17
C LEU A 221 13.45 -12.33 -22.89
N VAL A 222 12.74 -13.17 -22.15
CA VAL A 222 11.62 -13.96 -22.62
C VAL A 222 10.36 -13.50 -21.92
N ALA A 223 9.26 -13.44 -22.65
CA ALA A 223 7.96 -13.08 -22.14
C ALA A 223 6.90 -14.10 -22.54
N TRP A 224 5.91 -14.30 -21.66
CA TRP A 224 4.68 -15.03 -21.94
C TRP A 224 3.48 -14.17 -21.57
N HIS A 225 2.42 -14.28 -22.35
CA HIS A 225 1.13 -13.67 -22.01
C HIS A 225 0.40 -14.56 -21.00
N LEU A 226 -0.16 -13.96 -19.93
CA LEU A 226 -0.80 -14.69 -18.83
C LEU A 226 -2.05 -15.45 -19.28
N ASP A 227 -2.79 -14.89 -20.23
CA ASP A 227 -4.00 -15.53 -20.77
C ASP A 227 -3.69 -16.54 -21.88
N GLN A 228 -2.45 -16.57 -22.38
CA GLN A 228 -2.03 -17.42 -23.51
C GLN A 228 -0.66 -18.04 -23.21
N PRO A 229 -0.59 -19.06 -22.33
CA PRO A 229 0.68 -19.58 -21.82
C PRO A 229 1.60 -20.17 -22.89
N HIS A 230 1.04 -20.52 -24.06
CA HIS A 230 1.79 -21.04 -25.21
C HIS A 230 2.37 -19.93 -26.11
N GLN A 231 1.94 -18.68 -25.93
CA GLN A 231 2.46 -17.56 -26.71
C GLN A 231 3.71 -17.00 -26.02
N GLN A 232 4.87 -17.33 -26.58
CA GLN A 232 6.17 -16.83 -26.12
C GLN A 232 6.72 -15.78 -27.08
N ALA A 233 7.32 -14.73 -26.53
CA ALA A 233 8.11 -13.76 -27.29
C ALA A 233 9.49 -13.62 -26.65
N THR A 234 10.52 -13.39 -27.46
CA THR A 234 11.90 -13.26 -26.97
C THR A 234 12.58 -12.05 -27.58
N ILE A 235 13.50 -11.44 -26.83
CA ILE A 235 14.32 -10.35 -27.30
C ILE A 235 15.72 -10.35 -26.67
N ARG A 236 16.72 -9.99 -27.46
CA ARG A 236 18.10 -9.87 -27.00
C ARG A 236 18.42 -8.41 -26.68
N LEU A 237 18.93 -8.18 -25.48
CA LEU A 237 19.31 -6.86 -24.97
C LEU A 237 20.80 -6.59 -25.24
N SER A 238 21.13 -5.32 -25.42
CA SER A 238 22.51 -4.80 -25.55
C SER A 238 23.35 -5.06 -24.29
N SER A 239 22.71 -4.97 -23.13
CA SER A 239 23.32 -5.12 -21.82
C SER A 239 22.34 -5.74 -20.83
N GLN A 240 22.84 -6.16 -19.67
CA GLN A 240 21.99 -6.73 -18.63
C GLN A 240 20.98 -5.68 -18.14
N PRO A 241 19.68 -6.02 -18.00
CA PRO A 241 18.72 -5.07 -17.49
C PRO A 241 18.97 -4.85 -15.98
N SER A 242 19.02 -3.60 -15.54
CA SER A 242 19.06 -3.22 -14.13
C SER A 242 17.65 -3.18 -13.53
N PHE A 243 16.63 -2.86 -14.34
CA PHE A 243 15.23 -2.81 -13.95
C PHE A 243 14.32 -3.20 -15.13
N VAL A 244 13.20 -3.85 -14.83
CA VAL A 244 12.17 -4.20 -15.82
C VAL A 244 10.80 -3.94 -15.21
N THR A 245 9.92 -3.30 -15.97
CA THR A 245 8.49 -3.15 -15.68
C THR A 245 7.67 -3.60 -16.89
N ALA A 246 6.39 -3.85 -16.71
CA ALA A 246 5.46 -3.88 -17.83
C ALA A 246 4.10 -3.33 -17.43
N LEU A 247 3.41 -2.79 -18.44
CA LEU A 247 2.00 -2.43 -18.37
C LEU A 247 1.35 -2.93 -19.67
N HIS A 248 0.36 -3.81 -19.54
CA HIS A 248 -0.24 -4.50 -20.70
C HIS A 248 0.85 -5.17 -21.56
N ASP A 249 0.87 -4.92 -22.86
CA ASP A 249 1.87 -5.49 -23.79
C ASP A 249 3.15 -4.65 -23.88
N GLN A 250 3.30 -3.58 -23.10
CA GLN A 250 4.48 -2.73 -23.14
C GLN A 250 5.42 -3.08 -21.98
N VAL A 251 6.67 -3.39 -22.31
CA VAL A 251 7.75 -3.72 -21.38
C VAL A 251 8.75 -2.58 -21.40
N GLY A 252 9.01 -2.02 -20.22
CA GLY A 252 9.99 -0.97 -20.01
C GLY A 252 11.22 -1.54 -19.36
N ILE A 253 12.39 -1.26 -19.92
CA ILE A 253 13.66 -1.86 -19.52
C ILE A 253 14.65 -0.72 -19.27
N VAL A 254 15.27 -0.72 -18.10
CA VAL A 254 16.46 0.09 -17.84
C VAL A 254 17.65 -0.86 -17.78
N THR A 255 18.74 -0.52 -18.46
CA THR A 255 19.95 -1.35 -18.47
C THR A 255 20.99 -0.89 -17.46
N ILE A 256 21.97 -1.75 -17.15
CA ILE A 256 23.12 -1.37 -16.31
C ILE A 256 23.98 -0.26 -16.95
N SER A 257 23.80 -0.02 -18.25
CA SER A 257 24.43 1.07 -18.99
C SER A 257 23.57 2.34 -19.01
N ASP A 258 22.50 2.39 -18.20
CA ASP A 258 21.50 3.46 -18.16
C ASP A 258 20.83 3.72 -19.52
N GLU A 259 20.63 2.69 -20.33
CA GLU A 259 19.80 2.78 -21.53
C GLU A 259 18.35 2.51 -21.17
N ILE A 260 17.41 3.27 -21.74
CA ILE A 260 15.98 2.99 -21.64
C ILE A 260 15.52 2.33 -22.93
N LEU A 261 14.98 1.13 -22.80
CA LEU A 261 14.45 0.36 -23.91
C LEU A 261 12.97 0.08 -23.66
N ILE A 262 12.15 0.30 -24.67
CA ILE A 262 10.72 -0.02 -24.67
C ILE A 262 10.49 -1.14 -25.68
N TRP A 263 9.93 -2.24 -25.21
CA TRP A 263 9.59 -3.39 -26.02
C TRP A 263 8.10 -3.64 -25.97
N LYS A 264 7.44 -3.72 -27.13
CA LYS A 264 6.07 -4.24 -27.20
C LYS A 264 6.14 -5.76 -27.35
N PHE A 265 5.35 -6.51 -26.59
CA PHE A 265 5.28 -7.97 -26.69
C PHE A 265 5.11 -8.43 -28.15
N GLY A 266 6.04 -9.26 -28.64
CA GLY A 266 6.09 -9.72 -30.04
C GLY A 266 6.48 -8.65 -31.08
N GLY A 267 6.76 -7.42 -30.66
CA GLY A 267 7.12 -6.29 -31.52
C GLY A 267 8.60 -5.90 -31.44
N LEU A 268 8.91 -4.74 -32.01
CA LEU A 268 10.27 -4.18 -32.05
C LEU A 268 10.69 -3.57 -30.71
N LEU A 269 11.99 -3.73 -30.37
CA LEU A 269 12.66 -2.97 -29.31
C LEU A 269 12.95 -1.56 -29.80
N ARG A 270 12.56 -0.56 -29.03
CA ARG A 270 12.89 0.84 -29.29
C ARG A 270 13.78 1.36 -28.17
N SER A 271 14.82 2.09 -28.51
CA SER A 271 15.60 2.86 -27.53
C SER A 271 14.96 4.23 -27.36
N VAL A 272 14.90 4.72 -26.13
CA VAL A 272 14.41 6.06 -25.79
C VAL A 272 15.60 6.92 -25.41
N ASP A 273 15.85 7.98 -26.18
CA ASP A 273 16.97 8.89 -25.94
C ASP A 273 16.67 9.81 -24.75
N VAL A 274 17.28 9.49 -23.61
CA VAL A 274 17.31 10.35 -22.44
C VAL A 274 18.66 11.05 -22.43
N ASN A 275 18.74 12.19 -23.13
CA ASN A 275 19.94 13.01 -23.19
C ASN A 275 20.31 13.53 -21.78
N LYS A 276 21.23 12.83 -21.12
CA LYS A 276 21.66 13.13 -19.75
C LYS A 276 22.27 14.52 -19.60
N GLU A 277 22.93 15.06 -20.64
CA GLU A 277 23.46 16.42 -20.60
C GLU A 277 22.34 17.47 -20.60
N ARG A 278 21.30 17.23 -21.40
CA ARG A 278 20.10 18.09 -21.36
C ARG A 278 19.45 18.03 -19.98
N LEU A 279 19.35 16.84 -19.36
CA LEU A 279 18.81 16.71 -18.00
C LEU A 279 19.63 17.50 -16.97
N ARG A 280 20.97 17.42 -17.05
CA ARG A 280 21.87 18.15 -16.14
C ARG A 280 21.60 19.66 -16.12
N HIS A 281 21.33 20.26 -17.27
CA HIS A 281 21.02 21.69 -17.36
C HIS A 281 19.67 22.09 -16.77
N HIS A 282 18.72 21.17 -16.63
CA HIS A 282 17.38 21.46 -16.12
C HIS A 282 17.24 21.18 -14.62
N ILE A 283 18.10 20.32 -14.06
CA ILE A 283 18.07 19.97 -12.64
C ILE A 283 18.86 21.03 -11.86
N VAL A 284 18.16 21.75 -10.98
CA VAL A 284 18.75 22.83 -10.18
C VAL A 284 19.75 22.24 -9.17
N GLY A 285 20.94 22.82 -9.10
CA GLY A 285 21.95 22.48 -8.08
C GLY A 285 22.91 21.33 -8.43
N LEU A 286 22.84 20.77 -9.64
CA LEU A 286 23.86 19.81 -10.11
C LEU A 286 25.18 20.51 -10.44
N SER A 287 26.26 20.09 -9.78
CA SER A 287 27.63 20.34 -10.22
C SER A 287 28.16 19.21 -11.12
N ASP A 288 29.30 19.43 -11.78
CA ASP A 288 30.01 18.43 -12.60
C ASP A 288 30.46 17.18 -11.81
N GLU A 289 30.46 17.25 -10.48
CA GLU A 289 30.78 16.15 -9.59
C GLU A 289 29.62 15.14 -9.44
N HIS A 290 28.45 15.47 -9.99
CA HIS A 290 27.28 14.62 -9.93
C HIS A 290 27.12 13.77 -11.20
N SER A 291 26.71 12.52 -11.00
CA SER A 291 26.28 11.62 -12.06
C SER A 291 24.78 11.33 -11.96
N LEU A 292 24.14 11.10 -13.11
CA LEU A 292 22.74 10.71 -13.17
C LEU A 292 22.65 9.22 -13.48
N ARG A 293 21.94 8.48 -12.63
CA ARG A 293 21.61 7.06 -12.82
C ARG A 293 20.12 6.92 -13.09
N LEU A 294 19.76 6.14 -14.11
CA LEU A 294 18.36 5.86 -14.42
C LEU A 294 17.97 4.60 -13.65
N GLU A 295 16.86 4.68 -12.92
CA GLU A 295 16.53 3.68 -11.89
C GLU A 295 15.33 2.83 -12.30
N ALA A 296 14.33 3.46 -12.88
CA ALA A 296 13.11 2.80 -13.31
C ALA A 296 12.48 3.54 -14.46
N VAL A 297 11.72 2.81 -15.26
CA VAL A 297 10.76 3.34 -16.21
C VAL A 297 9.37 2.84 -15.81
N SER A 298 8.36 3.65 -16.04
CA SER A 298 6.98 3.40 -15.67
C SER A 298 6.06 3.96 -16.75
N PHE A 299 4.98 3.24 -17.07
CA PHE A 299 4.02 3.67 -18.09
C PHE A 299 2.85 4.41 -17.47
N HIS A 300 2.29 5.36 -18.21
CA HIS A 300 0.98 5.92 -17.87
C HIS A 300 -0.11 4.85 -18.10
N PRO A 301 -1.02 4.59 -17.14
CA PRO A 301 -2.04 3.53 -17.23
C PRO A 301 -2.89 3.56 -18.50
N PHE A 302 -3.27 4.76 -18.97
CA PHE A 302 -4.17 4.93 -20.11
C PHE A 302 -3.56 5.60 -21.35
N LYS A 303 -2.35 6.17 -21.25
CA LYS A 303 -1.72 6.93 -22.34
C LYS A 303 -0.46 6.21 -22.80
N GLN A 304 -0.59 5.38 -23.85
CA GLN A 304 0.44 4.45 -24.30
C GLN A 304 1.80 5.07 -24.64
N ASP A 305 1.82 6.36 -25.02
CA ASP A 305 3.03 7.07 -25.40
C ASP A 305 3.57 8.00 -24.29
N ASN A 306 2.97 7.97 -23.11
CA ASN A 306 3.43 8.71 -21.94
C ASN A 306 4.15 7.75 -21.00
N LEU A 307 5.42 8.05 -20.72
CA LEU A 307 6.24 7.26 -19.84
C LEU A 307 6.99 8.16 -18.86
N TYR A 308 7.26 7.60 -17.69
CA TYR A 308 7.89 8.27 -16.58
C TYR A 308 9.18 7.54 -16.24
N VAL A 309 10.29 8.27 -16.17
CA VAL A 309 11.60 7.72 -15.85
C VAL A 309 12.04 8.27 -14.52
N THR A 310 12.20 7.39 -13.54
CA THR A 310 12.79 7.74 -12.25
C THR A 310 14.31 7.77 -12.39
N PHE A 311 14.93 8.84 -11.91
CA PHE A 311 16.39 8.97 -11.87
C PHE A 311 16.89 9.30 -10.47
N ALA A 312 18.12 8.89 -10.18
CA ALA A 312 18.87 9.28 -8.99
C ALA A 312 20.02 10.21 -9.37
N VAL A 313 20.27 11.20 -8.53
CA VAL A 313 21.46 12.04 -8.55
C VAL A 313 22.47 11.47 -7.59
N LEU A 314 23.64 11.13 -8.11
CA LEU A 314 24.74 10.51 -7.39
C LEU A 314 25.87 11.52 -7.23
N ALA A 315 26.25 11.83 -5.99
CA ALA A 315 27.47 12.61 -5.73
C ALA A 315 28.68 11.67 -5.71
N LYS A 316 29.77 12.08 -6.38
CA LYS A 316 31.03 11.37 -6.31
C LYS A 316 31.60 11.49 -4.90
N ALA A 317 31.74 10.38 -4.18
CA ALA A 317 32.36 10.40 -2.86
C ALA A 317 33.83 10.89 -2.98
N ILE A 318 34.16 11.97 -2.26
CA ILE A 318 35.47 12.63 -2.34
C ILE A 318 36.54 11.86 -1.53
N LEU A 319 36.13 10.99 -0.59
CA LEU A 319 37.03 10.36 0.38
C LEU A 319 36.61 8.90 0.60
N ASP A 320 37.47 7.96 0.18
CA ASP A 320 37.45 6.52 0.48
C ASP A 320 36.31 5.64 -0.10
N GLY A 321 36.45 5.29 -1.39
CA GLY A 321 36.02 3.98 -1.93
C GLY A 321 34.58 3.84 -2.43
N ASP A 322 34.43 3.85 -3.77
CA ASP A 322 33.39 3.23 -4.64
C ASP A 322 31.89 3.35 -4.34
N GLN A 323 31.45 4.00 -3.25
CA GLN A 323 30.02 4.21 -3.01
C GLN A 323 29.63 5.64 -3.38
N ASN A 324 28.88 5.76 -4.47
CA ASN A 324 28.21 7.01 -4.80
C ASN A 324 27.00 7.22 -3.88
N ASP A 325 26.97 8.33 -3.16
CA ASP A 325 25.83 8.69 -2.33
C ASP A 325 24.71 9.28 -3.19
N ILE A 326 23.47 8.84 -2.94
CA ILE A 326 22.29 9.46 -3.56
C ILE A 326 22.05 10.80 -2.85
N VAL A 327 22.21 11.91 -3.56
CA VAL A 327 21.99 13.27 -3.05
C VAL A 327 20.69 13.90 -3.56
N GLY A 328 19.96 13.19 -4.41
CA GLY A 328 18.68 13.62 -4.93
C GLY A 328 18.05 12.60 -5.86
N PHE A 329 16.79 12.80 -6.20
CA PHE A 329 16.07 12.01 -7.19
C PHE A 329 14.99 12.85 -7.86
N GLY A 330 14.46 12.35 -8.96
CA GLY A 330 13.35 12.99 -9.65
C GLY A 330 12.67 12.05 -10.64
N VAL A 331 11.68 12.60 -11.34
CA VAL A 331 10.95 11.89 -12.39
C VAL A 331 10.95 12.72 -13.65
N ILE A 332 11.31 12.08 -14.76
CA ILE A 332 11.24 12.66 -16.10
C ILE A 332 9.96 12.17 -16.74
N GLU A 333 9.15 13.07 -17.28
CA GLU A 333 8.02 12.73 -18.14
C GLU A 333 8.47 12.79 -19.60
N LEU A 334 8.31 11.68 -20.31
CA LEU A 334 8.47 11.64 -21.76
C LEU A 334 7.12 11.40 -22.43
N VAL A 335 6.87 12.13 -23.51
CA VAL A 335 5.64 12.05 -24.31
C VAL A 335 6.06 11.79 -25.75
N HIS A 336 5.59 10.68 -26.33
CA HIS A 336 6.05 10.15 -27.62
C HIS A 336 7.56 9.92 -27.68
N GLY A 337 8.18 9.59 -26.54
CA GLY A 337 9.63 9.37 -26.42
C GLY A 337 10.47 10.64 -26.32
N GLU A 338 9.85 11.83 -26.33
CA GLU A 338 10.55 13.11 -26.18
C GLU A 338 10.40 13.68 -24.77
N LEU A 339 11.41 14.41 -24.30
CA LEU A 339 11.41 15.08 -22.99
C LEU A 339 10.32 16.16 -22.93
N ASN A 340 9.30 15.92 -22.09
CA ASN A 340 8.21 16.87 -21.85
C ASN A 340 8.48 17.74 -20.60
N SER A 341 8.76 17.10 -19.46
CA SER A 341 9.05 17.82 -18.21
C SER A 341 9.91 17.00 -17.24
N ILE A 342 10.52 17.71 -16.29
CA ILE A 342 11.26 17.11 -15.18
C ILE A 342 10.59 17.57 -13.90
N HIS A 343 10.34 16.62 -13.00
CA HIS A 343 9.73 16.85 -11.72
C HIS A 343 10.74 16.51 -10.63
N GLN A 344 10.87 17.41 -9.66
CA GLN A 344 11.68 17.22 -8.47
C GLN A 344 10.83 17.49 -7.22
N PRO A 345 11.16 16.88 -6.06
CA PRO A 345 10.59 17.30 -4.80
C PRO A 345 10.85 18.79 -4.52
N ASP A 346 9.86 19.52 -4.00
CA ASP A 346 9.95 20.97 -3.75
C ASP A 346 11.06 21.33 -2.75
N ASP A 347 11.25 20.48 -1.74
CA ASP A 347 12.39 20.53 -0.86
C ASP A 347 13.47 19.63 -1.47
N PRO A 348 14.58 20.19 -2.01
CA PRO A 348 15.70 19.35 -2.38
C PRO A 348 16.15 18.69 -1.09
N PHE A 349 15.80 17.41 -0.91
CA PHE A 349 16.45 16.56 0.07
C PHE A 349 17.93 16.50 -0.31
N ILE A 350 18.68 17.57 0.01
CA ILE A 350 20.10 17.48 0.24
C ILE A 350 20.14 16.65 1.51
N VAL A 351 20.10 15.33 1.30
CA VAL A 351 20.43 14.35 2.30
C VAL A 351 21.69 14.90 2.98
N PRO A 352 21.64 15.23 4.28
CA PRO A 352 22.80 15.77 4.95
C PRO A 352 23.96 14.81 4.70
N ARG A 353 25.07 15.33 4.14
CA ARG A 353 26.28 14.55 3.75
C ARG A 353 26.82 13.63 4.86
N SER A 354 26.37 13.79 6.10
CA SER A 354 26.83 13.06 7.28
C SER A 354 26.22 11.66 7.44
N THR A 355 25.11 11.32 6.78
CA THR A 355 24.55 9.97 6.83
C THR A 355 24.88 9.25 5.53
N ARG A 356 25.78 8.24 5.60
CA ARG A 356 26.00 7.26 4.54
C ARG A 356 24.68 6.54 4.27
N LEU A 357 23.86 7.14 3.43
CA LEU A 357 22.58 6.59 3.05
C LEU A 357 22.84 5.52 2.00
N GLN A 358 22.97 4.28 2.44
CA GLN A 358 22.81 3.10 1.58
C GLN A 358 21.36 3.00 1.15
N THR A 359 20.96 3.91 0.27
CA THR A 359 19.60 4.08 -0.22
C THR A 359 19.43 3.25 -1.47
N SER A 360 18.57 2.23 -1.38
CA SER A 360 17.99 1.65 -2.59
C SER A 360 16.81 2.53 -2.99
N LEU A 361 16.97 3.35 -4.05
CA LEU A 361 15.79 3.93 -4.68
C LEU A 361 14.95 2.78 -5.21
N ARG A 362 13.69 2.71 -4.79
CA ARG A 362 12.74 1.74 -5.33
C ARG A 362 11.62 2.49 -5.97
N THR A 363 11.17 2.00 -7.11
CA THR A 363 9.92 2.44 -7.71
C THR A 363 8.89 1.34 -7.50
N ILE A 364 7.77 1.66 -6.85
CA ILE A 364 6.62 0.76 -6.75
C ILE A 364 5.43 1.45 -7.39
N HIS A 365 4.77 0.74 -8.28
CA HIS A 365 3.51 1.18 -8.85
C HIS A 365 2.41 0.96 -7.84
N LEU A 366 1.84 2.05 -7.34
CA LEU A 366 0.66 2.03 -6.48
C LEU A 366 -0.60 2.02 -7.35
N HIS A 367 -1.67 1.44 -6.83
CA HIS A 367 -2.91 1.15 -7.57
C HIS A 367 -3.70 2.38 -7.99
N ASP A 368 -3.40 3.53 -7.39
CA ASP A 368 -3.97 4.83 -7.71
C ASP A 368 -3.15 5.61 -8.76
N GLY A 369 -2.15 4.95 -9.36
CA GLY A 369 -1.26 5.56 -10.35
C GLY A 369 -0.09 6.32 -9.73
N ASN A 370 0.08 6.28 -8.40
CA ASN A 370 1.27 6.84 -7.78
C ASN A 370 2.49 5.94 -8.04
N LEU A 371 3.60 6.55 -8.41
CA LEU A 371 4.92 5.93 -8.38
C LEU A 371 5.53 6.19 -7.01
N GLY A 372 5.48 5.20 -6.13
CA GLY A 372 6.17 5.26 -4.84
C GLY A 372 7.68 5.20 -5.04
N ILE A 373 8.38 6.22 -4.57
CA ILE A 373 9.84 6.35 -4.61
C ILE A 373 10.38 6.23 -3.19
N TYR A 374 11.00 5.09 -2.91
CA TYR A 374 11.34 4.69 -1.55
C TYR A 374 12.67 5.30 -1.15
N PHE A 375 12.64 5.95 0.00
CA PHE A 375 13.82 6.48 0.66
C PHE A 375 13.67 6.19 2.15
N VAL A 376 14.45 5.25 2.68
CA VAL A 376 14.46 4.99 4.12
C VAL A 376 15.57 5.82 4.71
N ASP A 377 15.18 6.94 5.33
CA ASP A 377 16.08 7.73 6.15
C ASP A 377 15.89 7.33 7.62
N PRO A 378 16.87 6.68 8.26
CA PRO A 378 16.91 6.64 9.71
C PRO A 378 17.21 8.07 10.19
N LEU A 379 16.16 8.86 10.39
CA LEU A 379 16.15 10.29 10.73
C LEU A 379 16.76 10.64 12.11
N GLU A 380 17.66 9.81 12.66
CA GLU A 380 18.41 10.12 13.89
C GLU A 380 19.20 11.45 13.79
N SER A 381 19.39 12.00 12.58
CA SER A 381 20.24 13.17 12.33
C SER A 381 19.54 14.45 11.82
N THR A 382 18.23 14.45 11.49
CA THR A 382 17.60 15.68 10.97
C THR A 382 17.22 16.67 12.07
N PRO A 383 17.74 17.92 12.04
CA PRO A 383 17.54 18.89 13.12
C PRO A 383 16.10 19.42 13.25
N TYR A 384 15.24 19.24 12.24
CA TYR A 384 13.85 19.70 12.25
C TYR A 384 12.89 18.77 13.01
N LEU A 385 13.32 17.55 13.29
CA LEU A 385 12.54 16.53 14.01
C LEU A 385 13.19 16.20 15.36
N ARG A 386 13.87 17.19 15.97
CA ARG A 386 14.44 17.05 17.31
C ARG A 386 13.36 16.56 18.26
N HIS A 387 13.54 15.32 18.68
CA HIS A 387 13.01 14.72 19.88
C HIS A 387 12.77 15.75 20.97
N SER A 388 11.57 15.73 21.56
CA SER A 388 11.38 16.44 22.82
C SER A 388 12.45 15.95 23.81
N PRO A 389 12.83 16.74 24.82
CA PRO A 389 13.77 16.28 25.83
C PRO A 389 13.37 14.94 26.47
N GLU A 390 12.07 14.63 26.53
CA GLU A 390 11.51 13.37 27.05
C GLU A 390 11.89 12.14 26.18
N ASP A 391 11.98 12.31 24.85
CA ASP A 391 12.39 11.23 23.93
C ASP A 391 13.88 10.86 24.09
N GLN A 392 14.72 11.79 24.57
CA GLN A 392 16.15 11.55 24.80
C GLN A 392 16.43 10.78 26.11
N GLU A 393 15.55 10.88 27.11
CA GLU A 393 15.69 10.14 28.38
C GLU A 393 15.27 8.67 28.28
N MET A 394 14.44 8.31 27.29
CA MET A 394 14.05 6.91 27.00
C MET A 394 15.16 6.15 26.27
N GLY A 395 16.32 6.05 26.92
CA GLY A 395 17.44 5.23 26.46
C GLY A 395 17.01 3.79 26.20
N ARG A 396 17.19 3.33 24.95
CA ARG A 396 16.86 1.99 24.43
C ARG A 396 15.38 1.73 24.10
N GLY A 397 14.74 2.63 23.36
CA GLY A 397 13.42 2.32 22.78
C GLY A 397 12.86 3.35 21.82
N ALA A 398 13.68 4.27 21.31
CA ALA A 398 13.19 5.39 20.52
C ALA A 398 12.41 4.93 19.28
N LEU A 399 11.23 5.53 19.09
CA LEU A 399 10.44 5.39 17.88
C LEU A 399 11.30 5.75 16.67
N ARG A 400 11.26 4.91 15.65
CA ARG A 400 11.96 5.16 14.39
C ARG A 400 11.02 5.90 13.45
N LEU A 401 11.50 7.00 12.88
CA LEU A 401 10.78 7.72 11.87
C LEU A 401 11.18 7.19 10.49
N PHE A 402 10.18 6.84 9.69
CA PHE A 402 10.34 6.39 8.32
C PHE A 402 9.68 7.39 7.39
N SER A 403 10.40 7.87 6.39
CA SER A 403 9.82 8.68 5.32
C SER A 403 9.58 7.84 4.06
N HIS A 404 8.65 8.27 3.24
CA HIS A 404 8.35 7.68 1.95
C HIS A 404 7.89 8.78 1.02
N THR A 405 8.57 8.91 -0.11
CA THR A 405 8.19 9.89 -1.12
C THR A 405 7.41 9.20 -2.23
N THR A 406 6.30 9.76 -2.67
CA THR A 406 5.58 9.26 -3.86
C THR A 406 5.54 10.36 -4.91
N PHE A 407 5.55 9.96 -6.17
CA PHE A 407 5.26 10.83 -7.30
C PHE A 407 3.93 10.43 -7.90
N ASN A 408 2.96 11.32 -7.88
CA ASN A 408 1.66 11.08 -8.50
C ASN A 408 1.72 11.43 -9.98
N ILE A 409 1.63 10.45 -10.88
CA ILE A 409 1.78 10.67 -12.33
C ILE A 409 0.68 11.56 -12.92
N LEU A 410 -0.51 11.58 -12.30
CA LEU A 410 -1.67 12.30 -12.80
C LEU A 410 -1.61 13.79 -12.44
N THR A 411 -1.22 14.09 -11.20
CA THR A 411 -1.07 15.45 -10.68
C THR A 411 0.33 16.02 -10.89
N LYS A 412 1.30 15.16 -11.22
CA LYS A 412 2.72 15.46 -11.41
C LYS A 412 3.38 16.10 -10.19
N LYS A 413 2.95 15.68 -9.00
CA LYS A 413 3.42 16.21 -7.72
C LYS A 413 4.07 15.12 -6.89
N PHE A 414 5.12 15.52 -6.18
CA PHE A 414 5.69 14.72 -5.11
C PHE A 414 4.87 14.89 -3.84
N SER A 415 4.79 13.83 -3.03
CA SER A 415 4.30 13.89 -1.66
C SER A 415 5.23 13.10 -0.77
N VAL A 416 5.48 13.60 0.44
CA VAL A 416 6.31 12.91 1.44
C VAL A 416 5.41 12.48 2.57
N ASN A 417 5.43 11.21 2.89
CA ASN A 417 4.71 10.63 4.01
C ASN A 417 5.71 10.19 5.06
N ALA A 418 5.45 10.52 6.32
CA ALA A 418 6.26 10.10 7.44
C ALA A 418 5.48 9.16 8.37
N PHE A 419 6.14 8.15 8.91
CA PHE A 419 5.56 7.11 9.76
C PHE A 419 6.41 6.94 11.00
N LYS A 420 5.79 6.99 12.19
CA LYS A 420 6.44 6.66 13.45
C LYS A 420 6.23 5.19 13.76
N LEU A 421 7.33 4.44 13.75
CA LEU A 421 7.35 3.01 13.99
C LEU A 421 7.91 2.66 15.36
N PRO A 422 7.31 1.67 16.04
CA PRO A 422 7.88 1.12 17.26
C PRO A 422 9.22 0.43 16.98
N PRO A 423 10.09 0.27 17.98
CA PRO A 423 11.41 -0.33 17.81
C PRO A 423 11.38 -1.72 17.17
N TRP A 424 10.33 -2.52 17.43
CA TRP A 424 10.18 -3.84 16.83
C TRP A 424 9.90 -3.78 15.32
N ALA A 425 9.27 -2.71 14.84
CA ALA A 425 8.98 -2.47 13.43
C ALA A 425 10.23 -1.95 12.73
N GLY A 426 11.13 -2.87 12.36
CA GLY A 426 12.42 -2.56 11.72
C GLY A 426 13.61 -3.34 12.25
N MET A 427 13.42 -4.21 13.23
CA MET A 427 14.47 -5.04 13.84
C MET A 427 14.83 -6.31 13.04
N ILE A 428 14.49 -6.39 11.76
CA ILE A 428 14.87 -7.55 10.93
C ILE A 428 16.32 -7.34 10.47
N GLY A 429 17.28 -7.74 11.30
CA GLY A 429 18.67 -7.92 10.85
C GLY A 429 19.76 -7.09 11.54
N ASN A 430 19.63 -6.77 12.84
CA ASN A 430 20.70 -6.10 13.60
C ASN A 430 21.90 -7.03 13.94
N ARG A 431 22.44 -7.75 12.94
CA ARG A 431 23.81 -8.28 13.04
C ARG A 431 24.73 -7.19 12.49
N GLN A 432 25.56 -6.64 13.39
CA GLN A 432 26.44 -5.49 13.18
C GLN A 432 27.37 -5.55 11.95
N ASP A 433 27.49 -6.69 11.26
CA ASP A 433 28.51 -6.90 10.23
C ASP A 433 27.97 -7.26 8.82
N SER A 434 26.66 -7.27 8.60
CA SER A 434 26.10 -7.60 7.27
C SER A 434 25.35 -6.41 6.67
N ALA A 435 25.57 -6.17 5.37
CA ALA A 435 24.93 -5.15 4.54
C ALA A 435 23.46 -4.90 4.92
N PRO A 436 22.98 -3.64 4.84
CA PRO A 436 21.66 -3.23 5.30
C PRO A 436 20.59 -4.16 4.74
N GLN A 437 19.94 -4.90 5.62
CA GLN A 437 18.80 -5.71 5.23
C GLN A 437 17.66 -4.76 4.87
N ILE A 438 17.06 -5.01 3.72
CA ILE A 438 15.91 -4.25 3.25
C ILE A 438 14.81 -4.33 4.28
N PHE A 439 14.33 -3.14 4.66
CA PHE A 439 13.13 -2.98 5.43
C PHE A 439 11.95 -3.60 4.65
N PRO A 440 11.34 -4.70 5.13
CA PRO A 440 10.34 -5.47 4.37
C PRO A 440 8.95 -4.85 4.49
N ALA A 441 8.86 -3.52 4.46
CA ALA A 441 7.59 -2.84 4.41
C ALA A 441 7.11 -2.67 2.99
N SER A 442 5.79 -2.64 2.86
CA SER A 442 5.12 -2.17 1.66
C SER A 442 4.20 -1.02 2.01
N PHE A 443 3.99 -0.14 1.04
CA PHE A 443 2.99 0.91 1.17
C PHE A 443 1.74 0.46 0.47
N TRP A 444 0.64 0.58 1.19
CA TRP A 444 -0.68 0.32 0.69
C TRP A 444 -1.48 1.59 0.87
N ARG A 445 -1.55 2.38 -0.21
CA ARG A 445 -2.15 3.72 -0.21
C ARG A 445 -1.47 4.65 0.81
N ASP A 446 -2.22 5.16 1.78
CA ASP A 446 -1.75 6.06 2.84
C ASP A 446 -1.23 5.31 4.09
N GLN A 447 -1.08 4.00 4.01
CA GLN A 447 -0.64 3.15 5.11
C GLN A 447 0.65 2.40 4.79
N MET A 448 1.47 2.20 5.81
CA MET A 448 2.66 1.37 5.74
C MET A 448 2.40 0.01 6.39
N LEU A 449 2.55 -1.05 5.61
CA LEU A 449 2.39 -2.42 6.03
C LEU A 449 3.76 -3.01 6.40
N VAL A 450 3.90 -3.51 7.63
CA VAL A 450 5.14 -4.03 8.18
C VAL A 450 4.91 -5.41 8.80
N PRO A 451 5.61 -6.46 8.33
CA PRO A 451 5.58 -7.76 8.98
C PRO A 451 6.03 -7.65 10.43
N VAL A 452 5.29 -8.28 11.33
CA VAL A 452 5.59 -8.27 12.76
C VAL A 452 6.31 -9.58 13.11
N TYR A 453 7.50 -9.45 13.71
CA TYR A 453 8.39 -10.53 14.16
C TYR A 453 9.09 -11.33 13.04
N GLY A 454 10.25 -10.84 12.57
CA GLY A 454 11.21 -11.68 11.84
C GLY A 454 11.91 -12.66 12.79
N LYS A 455 12.20 -13.88 12.30
CA LYS A 455 12.93 -14.92 13.05
C LYS A 455 14.26 -14.35 13.57
N GLY A 456 14.35 -14.10 14.88
CA GLY A 456 15.54 -13.56 15.54
C GLY A 456 15.36 -12.24 16.32
N GLY A 457 14.25 -11.52 16.12
CA GLY A 457 13.85 -10.46 17.05
C GLY A 457 13.40 -11.08 18.38
N GLY A 458 13.96 -10.63 19.50
CA GLY A 458 13.77 -11.23 20.82
C GLY A 458 12.32 -11.67 21.08
N SER A 459 12.15 -12.94 21.46
CA SER A 459 10.85 -13.55 21.80
C SER A 459 10.10 -12.79 22.90
N GLU A 460 10.79 -11.91 23.61
CA GLU A 460 10.28 -11.08 24.72
C GLU A 460 9.12 -10.16 24.31
N PHE A 461 9.04 -9.74 23.04
CA PHE A 461 7.99 -8.82 22.57
C PHE A 461 6.86 -9.49 21.77
N ARG A 462 6.86 -10.82 21.62
CA ARG A 462 5.82 -11.55 20.86
C ARG A 462 4.64 -11.84 21.79
N PRO A 463 3.43 -11.30 21.55
CA PRO A 463 2.24 -11.66 22.31
C PRO A 463 2.05 -13.17 22.32
N LEU A 464 1.67 -13.72 23.47
CA LEU A 464 1.40 -15.14 23.60
C LEU A 464 0.31 -15.55 22.58
N GLY A 465 0.64 -16.49 21.69
CA GLY A 465 -0.29 -16.96 20.64
C GLY A 465 -0.18 -16.23 19.29
N ALA A 466 0.60 -15.15 19.16
CA ALA A 466 0.86 -14.51 17.87
C ALA A 466 1.67 -15.46 16.96
N THR A 467 1.26 -15.65 15.70
CA THR A 467 1.97 -16.49 14.71
C THR A 467 3.06 -15.71 13.98
N ASN A 468 3.89 -16.40 13.18
CA ASN A 468 4.80 -15.79 12.20
C ASN A 468 4.06 -15.13 11.01
N TYR A 469 2.75 -14.91 11.12
CA TYR A 469 1.90 -14.36 10.06
C TYR A 469 1.15 -13.14 10.56
N LEU A 470 1.87 -12.25 11.24
CA LEU A 470 1.32 -11.02 11.75
C LEU A 470 1.78 -9.87 10.83
N LEU A 471 0.82 -9.07 10.37
CA LEU A 471 1.08 -7.90 9.54
C LEU A 471 0.47 -6.67 10.22
N ALA A 472 1.29 -5.68 10.53
CA ALA A 472 0.86 -4.42 11.12
C ALA A 472 0.71 -3.35 10.04
N SER A 473 -0.30 -2.50 10.17
CA SER A 473 -0.52 -1.33 9.35
C SER A 473 -0.33 -0.06 10.17
N PHE A 474 0.39 0.91 9.63
CA PHE A 474 0.68 2.19 10.27
C PHE A 474 0.16 3.35 9.42
N ASP A 475 -0.56 4.27 10.04
CA ASP A 475 -1.02 5.51 9.41
C ASP A 475 0.13 6.53 9.28
N LYS A 476 -0.01 7.48 8.36
CA LYS A 476 0.91 8.63 8.25
C LYS A 476 0.79 9.56 9.47
N LEU A 477 1.90 10.20 9.86
CA LEU A 477 1.99 11.07 11.04
C LEU A 477 0.98 12.24 11.00
N GLU A 478 0.75 12.84 9.83
CA GLU A 478 -0.17 13.97 9.65
C GLU A 478 -1.65 13.62 9.87
N SER A 479 -2.00 12.33 9.79
CA SER A 479 -3.41 11.91 9.80
C SER A 479 -4.08 12.02 11.18
N ARG A 480 -3.32 12.27 12.24
CA ARG A 480 -3.85 12.34 13.61
C ARG A 480 -3.42 13.64 14.30
N SER A 481 -4.28 14.65 14.20
CA SER A 481 -4.27 15.83 15.06
C SER A 481 -5.04 15.63 16.38
N ILE A 482 -5.65 14.45 16.58
CA ILE A 482 -6.41 14.15 17.79
C ILE A 482 -5.46 13.56 18.83
N PRO A 483 -5.27 14.22 19.99
CA PRO A 483 -4.53 13.64 21.10
C PRO A 483 -5.22 12.32 21.50
N LEU A 484 -4.50 11.22 21.33
CA LEU A 484 -5.00 9.89 21.67
C LEU A 484 -5.18 9.84 23.19
N THR A 485 -6.42 9.86 23.65
CA THR A 485 -6.75 9.49 25.03
C THR A 485 -6.27 8.05 25.26
N ARG A 486 -5.90 7.73 26.51
CA ARG A 486 -5.32 6.42 26.88
C ARG A 486 -6.20 5.20 26.55
N ASP A 487 -7.47 5.42 26.19
CA ASP A 487 -8.48 4.37 26.04
C ASP A 487 -8.79 4.01 24.56
N VAL A 488 -8.05 4.52 23.57
CA VAL A 488 -8.31 4.18 22.16
C VAL A 488 -7.76 2.79 21.81
N GLU A 489 -8.64 1.79 21.73
CA GLU A 489 -8.33 0.40 21.38
C GLU A 489 -7.89 0.25 19.90
N VAL A 490 -6.84 -0.54 19.64
CA VAL A 490 -6.42 -0.90 18.26
C VAL A 490 -7.17 -2.14 17.80
N PRO A 491 -7.83 -2.10 16.63
CA PRO A 491 -8.45 -3.29 16.07
C PRO A 491 -7.39 -4.29 15.56
N TRP A 492 -7.48 -5.54 16.02
CA TRP A 492 -6.78 -6.68 15.42
C TRP A 492 -7.80 -7.57 14.73
N TYR A 493 -7.47 -8.06 13.54
CA TYR A 493 -8.36 -8.93 12.78
C TYR A 493 -7.71 -10.29 12.55
N GLY A 494 -8.44 -11.36 12.82
CA GLY A 494 -7.96 -12.73 12.68
C GLY A 494 -9.07 -13.76 12.87
N ASN A 495 -8.84 -15.00 12.43
CA ASN A 495 -9.84 -16.06 12.54
C ASN A 495 -10.13 -16.36 14.03
N LYS A 496 -11.40 -16.22 14.42
CA LYS A 496 -11.94 -16.41 15.78
C LYS A 496 -11.49 -17.64 16.55
N ALA A 497 -11.27 -18.75 15.86
CA ALA A 497 -10.89 -20.02 16.49
C ALA A 497 -9.42 -20.08 16.95
N VAL A 498 -8.68 -18.99 16.75
CA VAL A 498 -7.24 -18.87 17.07
C VAL A 498 -7.02 -18.05 18.35
N CYS A 499 -8.06 -17.41 18.88
CA CYS A 499 -7.95 -16.56 20.06
C CYS A 499 -7.77 -17.38 21.35
N PRO A 500 -7.00 -16.88 22.34
CA PRO A 500 -7.02 -17.41 23.69
C PRO A 500 -8.46 -17.44 24.22
N ARG A 501 -8.84 -18.50 24.96
CA ARG A 501 -10.21 -18.71 25.46
C ARG A 501 -10.76 -17.53 26.28
N ASP A 502 -9.88 -16.68 26.80
CA ASP A 502 -10.22 -15.60 27.74
C ASP A 502 -10.12 -14.18 27.12
N ALA A 503 -9.91 -14.03 25.81
CA ALA A 503 -9.89 -12.71 25.18
C ALA A 503 -11.31 -12.12 25.07
N PRO A 504 -11.57 -10.90 25.57
CA PRO A 504 -12.90 -10.29 25.51
C PRO A 504 -13.31 -10.00 24.06
N ILE A 505 -14.40 -10.63 23.63
CA ILE A 505 -14.98 -10.44 22.29
C ILE A 505 -15.90 -9.22 22.33
N VAL A 506 -15.57 -8.18 21.59
CA VAL A 506 -16.45 -7.02 21.45
C VAL A 506 -17.37 -7.23 20.24
N SER A 507 -18.66 -7.36 20.54
CA SER A 507 -19.82 -7.38 19.62
C SER A 507 -20.10 -8.67 18.82
N LYS A 508 -21.39 -9.02 18.72
CA LYS A 508 -21.92 -10.12 17.88
C LYS A 508 -21.76 -9.86 16.36
N ASN A 509 -21.56 -8.60 15.95
CA ASN A 509 -21.48 -8.19 14.55
C ASN A 509 -20.04 -8.12 14.00
N ASP A 510 -19.04 -7.95 14.85
CA ASP A 510 -17.61 -7.93 14.46
C ASP A 510 -16.98 -9.27 14.80
N LYS A 511 -17.35 -10.30 14.04
CA LYS A 511 -17.02 -11.67 14.42
C LYS A 511 -15.53 -11.99 14.39
N ASP A 512 -14.63 -11.13 13.94
CA ASP A 512 -13.19 -11.43 13.83
C ASP A 512 -12.28 -10.37 14.46
N ARG A 513 -12.84 -9.50 15.31
CA ARG A 513 -12.10 -8.42 15.96
C ARG A 513 -11.60 -8.87 17.34
N ILE A 514 -10.29 -8.86 17.53
CA ILE A 514 -9.62 -8.98 18.82
C ILE A 514 -9.17 -7.58 19.22
N LEU A 515 -9.36 -7.21 20.48
CA LEU A 515 -8.83 -5.97 21.02
C LEU A 515 -7.64 -6.33 21.90
N MET A 516 -6.47 -5.84 21.55
CA MET A 516 -5.31 -5.91 22.44
C MET A 516 -5.14 -4.55 23.14
N PRO A 517 -4.86 -4.55 24.45
CA PRO A 517 -4.46 -3.34 25.15
C PRO A 517 -3.25 -2.73 24.44
N ARG A 518 -3.29 -1.42 24.19
CA ARG A 518 -2.09 -0.68 23.80
C ARG A 518 -1.10 -0.71 24.97
N ASP A 519 0.16 -1.03 24.71
CA ASP A 519 1.19 -0.68 25.68
C ASP A 519 1.36 0.86 25.71
N GLU A 520 1.92 1.42 26.79
CA GLU A 520 2.09 2.87 26.93
C GLU A 520 2.90 3.50 25.77
N HIS A 521 3.73 2.70 25.09
CA HIS A 521 4.53 3.14 23.95
C HIS A 521 3.71 3.14 22.64
N SER A 522 2.68 2.29 22.54
CA SER A 522 1.78 2.11 21.40
C SER A 522 0.87 3.32 21.21
N CYS A 523 0.59 4.06 22.28
CA CYS A 523 -0.15 5.33 22.22
C CYS A 523 0.57 6.41 21.41
N GLN A 524 1.90 6.31 21.27
CA GLN A 524 2.70 7.18 20.40
C GLN A 524 2.91 6.61 19.00
N THR A 525 2.60 5.32 18.77
CA THR A 525 2.74 4.69 17.47
C THR A 525 1.56 5.03 16.56
N ALA A 526 1.82 5.16 15.26
CA ALA A 526 0.77 5.34 14.27
C ALA A 526 0.06 4.01 13.92
N LEU A 527 0.11 3.00 14.79
CA LEU A 527 -0.51 1.69 14.53
C LEU A 527 -2.02 1.88 14.27
N ALA A 528 -2.43 1.47 13.07
CA ALA A 528 -3.80 1.54 12.59
C ALA A 528 -4.55 0.25 12.94
N TYR A 529 -4.00 -0.89 12.56
CA TYR A 529 -4.55 -2.23 12.83
C TYR A 529 -3.50 -3.32 12.62
N CYS A 530 -3.81 -4.54 13.05
CA CYS A 530 -3.01 -5.73 12.80
C CYS A 530 -3.84 -6.85 12.18
N TRP A 531 -3.26 -7.60 11.24
CA TRP A 531 -3.84 -8.82 10.69
C TRP A 531 -3.10 -10.06 11.16
N ILE A 532 -3.83 -11.08 11.60
CA ILE A 532 -3.29 -12.36 12.06
C ILE A 532 -3.67 -13.47 11.07
N GLY A 533 -2.67 -14.11 10.48
CA GLY A 533 -2.84 -15.38 9.75
C GLY A 533 -3.15 -16.51 10.74
N GLY A 534 -4.29 -17.18 10.54
CA GLY A 534 -4.88 -18.10 11.53
C GLY A 534 -3.98 -19.30 11.91
N ALA A 535 -4.04 -19.73 13.17
CA ALA A 535 -3.11 -20.70 13.77
C ALA A 535 -3.67 -22.11 14.02
N GLN A 536 -4.87 -22.48 13.55
CA GLN A 536 -5.52 -23.70 14.05
C GLN A 536 -4.68 -24.98 13.86
N ASN A 537 -3.76 -25.05 12.88
CA ASN A 537 -2.97 -26.26 12.60
C ASN A 537 -1.43 -26.10 12.65
N PHE A 538 -0.89 -24.91 12.94
CA PHE A 538 0.56 -24.68 12.86
C PHE A 538 1.42 -24.86 14.14
N PRO A 539 0.88 -24.90 15.37
CA PRO A 539 1.69 -25.23 16.55
C PRO A 539 2.43 -26.57 16.45
N GLN A 540 1.98 -27.48 15.58
CA GLN A 540 2.67 -28.75 15.32
C GLN A 540 3.91 -28.61 14.41
N MET A 541 3.96 -27.60 13.54
CA MET A 541 5.09 -27.38 12.62
C MET A 541 6.28 -26.70 13.28
N GLU A 542 6.06 -25.71 14.16
CA GLU A 542 7.13 -25.11 14.99
C GLU A 542 7.76 -26.18 15.93
N ARG A 543 6.97 -27.17 16.37
CA ARG A 543 7.47 -28.31 17.19
C ARG A 543 8.39 -29.27 16.44
N LEU A 544 8.35 -29.31 15.10
CA LEU A 544 9.19 -30.23 14.33
C LEU A 544 10.66 -29.78 14.22
N GLY A 545 11.02 -28.60 14.73
CA GLY A 545 12.43 -28.20 14.90
C GLY A 545 13.25 -28.12 13.61
N ILE A 546 12.62 -28.05 12.44
CA ILE A 546 13.32 -28.04 11.15
C ILE A 546 13.96 -26.66 10.95
N GLU A 547 15.26 -26.59 11.22
CA GLU A 547 16.07 -25.39 11.02
C GLU A 547 16.44 -25.27 9.53
N ILE A 548 15.86 -24.30 8.83
CA ILE A 548 16.23 -23.99 7.44
C ILE A 548 17.59 -23.28 7.47
N GLN A 549 18.67 -23.96 7.07
CA GLN A 549 19.95 -23.31 6.83
C GLN A 549 19.87 -22.45 5.57
N VAL A 550 19.81 -21.13 5.73
CA VAL A 550 19.85 -20.17 4.63
C VAL A 550 21.32 -20.00 4.20
N ASN A 551 21.63 -20.31 2.94
CA ASN A 551 22.98 -20.10 2.41
C ASN A 551 23.22 -18.59 2.19
N PRO A 552 24.20 -17.96 2.88
CA PRO A 552 24.44 -16.52 2.82
C PRO A 552 25.10 -16.01 1.53
N SER A 553 25.48 -16.89 0.59
CA SER A 553 26.21 -16.53 -0.64
C SER A 553 25.35 -16.14 -1.85
N MET A 554 24.05 -15.86 -1.68
CA MET A 554 23.18 -15.48 -2.81
C MET A 554 23.42 -14.03 -3.28
N PRO A 555 23.66 -13.80 -4.60
CA PRO A 555 23.87 -12.46 -5.14
C PRO A 555 22.58 -11.61 -5.19
N MET A 556 22.71 -10.29 -5.05
CA MET A 556 21.62 -9.31 -5.22
C MET A 556 21.04 -9.34 -6.66
N PHE A 557 19.72 -9.25 -6.80
CA PHE A 557 18.97 -9.45 -8.07
C PHE A 557 18.44 -8.15 -8.71
N LEU A 558 18.03 -8.24 -9.99
CA LEU A 558 17.62 -7.18 -10.94
C LEU A 558 16.40 -6.32 -10.59
N THR A 559 15.94 -6.35 -9.34
CA THR A 559 14.92 -5.40 -8.87
C THR A 559 15.45 -4.54 -7.73
N GLY A 560 16.77 -4.51 -7.50
CA GLY A 560 17.36 -3.85 -6.33
C GLY A 560 16.85 -4.41 -4.98
N ARG A 561 16.32 -5.65 -4.97
CA ARG A 561 15.82 -6.31 -3.75
C ARG A 561 16.81 -7.39 -3.30
N PRO A 562 17.63 -7.17 -2.26
CA PRO A 562 17.94 -8.24 -1.32
C PRO A 562 16.62 -8.76 -0.73
N LEU A 563 16.20 -9.92 -1.21
CA LEU A 563 14.89 -10.45 -0.84
C LEU A 563 15.01 -10.91 0.62
N GLY A 564 14.45 -10.14 1.54
CA GLY A 564 14.25 -10.60 2.91
C GLY A 564 13.40 -11.87 2.89
N LEU A 565 13.57 -12.70 3.92
CA LEU A 565 12.76 -13.92 4.15
C LEU A 565 11.24 -13.62 4.28
N TRP A 566 10.89 -12.33 4.32
CA TRP A 566 9.56 -11.78 4.55
C TRP A 566 9.35 -10.63 3.56
N SER A 567 8.22 -10.62 2.85
CA SER A 567 7.85 -9.47 2.04
C SER A 567 6.33 -9.33 2.00
N VAL A 568 5.87 -8.09 1.95
CA VAL A 568 4.46 -7.76 1.78
C VAL A 568 4.29 -7.29 0.35
N GLN A 569 3.27 -7.74 -0.35
CA GLN A 569 2.86 -7.21 -1.63
C GLN A 569 1.35 -7.07 -1.61
N CYS A 570 0.81 -6.07 -2.28
CA CYS A 570 -0.61 -5.77 -2.15
C CYS A 570 -1.14 -5.06 -3.38
N ASP A 571 -2.45 -5.21 -3.56
CA ASP A 571 -3.25 -4.35 -4.38
C ASP A 571 -4.54 -3.92 -3.70
N ASP A 572 -5.41 -3.31 -4.48
CA ASP A 572 -6.70 -2.87 -3.99
C ASP A 572 -7.53 -4.05 -3.45
N ASP A 573 -7.46 -5.24 -4.03
CA ASP A 573 -8.31 -6.36 -3.65
C ASP A 573 -7.63 -7.33 -2.69
N PHE A 574 -6.30 -7.41 -2.66
CA PHE A 574 -5.58 -8.32 -1.77
C PHE A 574 -4.34 -7.72 -1.13
N VAL A 575 -4.04 -8.22 0.07
CA VAL A 575 -2.74 -8.07 0.71
C VAL A 575 -2.14 -9.46 0.90
N VAL A 576 -0.89 -9.62 0.49
CA VAL A 576 -0.15 -10.88 0.56
C VAL A 576 1.10 -10.70 1.41
N LEU A 577 1.19 -11.48 2.49
CA LEU A 577 2.40 -11.61 3.30
C LEU A 577 3.11 -12.91 2.92
N PHE A 578 4.27 -12.79 2.28
CA PHE A 578 5.18 -13.90 2.02
C PHE A 578 6.08 -14.14 3.23
N THR A 579 6.22 -15.40 3.63
CA THR A 579 7.10 -15.85 4.72
C THR A 579 7.93 -17.05 4.27
N ILE A 580 8.82 -17.52 5.14
CA ILE A 580 9.63 -18.74 4.91
C ILE A 580 8.79 -20.03 4.87
N HIS A 581 7.54 -19.96 5.29
CA HIS A 581 6.67 -21.13 5.48
C HIS A 581 5.52 -21.17 4.46
N GLY A 582 5.41 -20.18 3.58
CA GLY A 582 4.33 -20.03 2.62
C GLY A 582 3.92 -18.57 2.53
N PHE A 583 2.63 -18.33 2.29
CA PHE A 583 2.08 -16.97 2.28
C PHE A 583 0.65 -16.93 2.81
N VAL A 584 0.26 -15.75 3.29
CA VAL A 584 -1.09 -15.44 3.75
C VAL A 584 -1.65 -14.35 2.88
N VAL A 585 -2.91 -14.52 2.48
CA VAL A 585 -3.65 -13.60 1.61
C VAL A 585 -4.87 -13.11 2.36
N TRP A 586 -5.02 -11.79 2.49
CA TRP A 586 -6.25 -11.14 2.93
C TRP A 586 -6.92 -10.53 1.71
N CYS A 587 -8.18 -10.88 1.47
CA CYS A 587 -8.98 -10.38 0.36
C CYS A 587 -10.03 -9.37 0.84
N PHE A 588 -10.10 -8.23 0.19
CA PHE A 588 -11.03 -7.12 0.44
C PHE A 588 -12.18 -7.08 -0.56
N ASP A 589 -12.19 -7.98 -1.55
CA ASP A 589 -13.25 -8.05 -2.54
C ASP A 589 -14.36 -9.00 -2.08
N GLU A 590 -15.56 -8.44 -1.85
CA GLU A 590 -16.73 -9.19 -1.37
C GLU A 590 -17.22 -10.25 -2.37
N SER A 591 -16.83 -10.15 -3.65
CA SER A 591 -17.11 -11.17 -4.67
C SER A 591 -16.14 -12.36 -4.67
N VAL A 592 -15.05 -12.29 -3.91
CA VAL A 592 -13.99 -13.31 -3.95
C VAL A 592 -13.89 -14.01 -2.59
N SER A 593 -14.29 -15.27 -2.57
CA SER A 593 -14.01 -16.17 -1.46
C SER A 593 -12.72 -16.92 -1.73
N LEU A 594 -11.66 -16.61 -0.98
CA LEU A 594 -10.40 -17.31 -1.13
C LEU A 594 -10.58 -18.80 -0.79
N LEU A 595 -10.17 -19.66 -1.71
CA LEU A 595 -10.11 -21.10 -1.49
C LEU A 595 -8.91 -21.39 -0.57
N GLY A 596 -9.18 -21.55 0.72
CA GLY A 596 -8.19 -22.08 1.65
C GLY A 596 -7.95 -23.56 1.36
N ASN A 597 -6.70 -24.03 1.50
CA ASN A 597 -6.43 -25.46 1.55
C ASN A 597 -7.18 -26.03 2.76
N ASN A 598 -8.30 -26.71 2.50
CA ASN A 598 -8.96 -27.48 3.54
C ASN A 598 -7.94 -28.50 4.04
N PRO A 599 -7.68 -28.58 5.37
CA PRO A 599 -6.65 -29.46 5.92
C PRO A 599 -6.86 -30.94 5.59
N ASP A 600 -8.07 -31.31 5.16
CA ASP A 600 -8.45 -32.66 4.76
C ASP A 600 -7.96 -33.05 3.35
N GLY A 601 -7.26 -32.16 2.64
CA GLY A 601 -6.66 -32.44 1.33
C GLY A 601 -7.65 -32.60 0.18
N SER A 602 -8.96 -32.46 0.44
CA SER A 602 -9.95 -32.29 -0.60
C SER A 602 -9.82 -30.87 -1.18
N ARG A 603 -9.37 -30.78 -2.42
CA ARG A 603 -9.61 -29.57 -3.23
C ARG A 603 -11.13 -29.39 -3.30
N ALA A 604 -11.62 -28.30 -2.73
CA ALA A 604 -13.04 -27.94 -2.73
C ALA A 604 -13.56 -27.67 -4.15
#